data_AF-A0A7S2SPS2-F1
#
_entry.id   AF-A0A7S2SPS2-F1
#
_cell.length_a   1.000
_cell.length_b   1.000
_cell.length_c   1.000
_cell.angle_alpha   90.00
_cell.angle_beta   90.00
_cell.angle_gamma   90.00
#
_symmetry.space_group_name_H-M   'P 1'
#
loop_
_entity.id
_entity.type
_entity.pdbx_description
1 polymer ?
#
loop_
_entity_poly.entity_id
_entity_poly.type
_entity_poly.pdbx_seq_one_letter_code
_entity_poly.pdbx_strand_id
1 'polypeptide(L)'
;RGSGPEREGSRGRTMRGLVLVAAGLGAASAATMPLAVSLPPRSKRCVHEDFPAKSEGTVELFVESGGRLEVHLTVEGPMGSTDSQGVPQPGTETGTILDEVVTNGHGQEEEFDDSYLFSFKSDGGVYRACVANDMNHVVTKVVQIDIRSSFASPTPVGEPIKLLSSGAREDLSEEEKKAKKRQDADVATLQESIRRIKGGLKTIERQQKQDRHRQAVHTAVNEDNNNHMVIGSLIETVVFIGAAAFQIIFVRNWFENKQAKTWA
;
A
#
# COMPACT_ATOMS: atom_id res chain seq x y z
N ARG A 1 54.45 -72.91 39.52
CA ARG A 1 54.78 -72.46 38.14
C ARG A 1 53.64 -71.52 37.75
N GLY A 2 53.77 -70.20 37.92
CA GLY A 2 54.50 -69.31 37.00
C GLY A 2 53.75 -69.31 35.67
N SER A 3 53.10 -68.25 35.18
CA SER A 3 53.49 -66.83 35.14
C SER A 3 52.31 -65.97 34.63
N GLY A 4 52.10 -64.75 35.16
CA GLY A 4 51.44 -63.64 34.44
C GLY A 4 52.42 -62.98 33.46
N PRO A 5 52.22 -61.75 32.92
CA PRO A 5 51.19 -60.71 33.13
C PRO A 5 50.49 -60.32 31.78
N GLU A 6 49.64 -59.29 31.59
CA GLU A 6 49.94 -57.84 31.55
C GLU A 6 48.67 -57.03 31.16
N ARG A 7 48.64 -55.75 31.57
CA ARG A 7 47.58 -54.74 31.36
C ARG A 7 47.73 -54.01 30.02
N GLU A 8 46.65 -53.43 29.50
CA GLU A 8 46.47 -52.02 28.99
C GLU A 8 45.11 -51.98 28.24
N GLY A 9 44.05 -51.24 28.60
CA GLY A 9 43.91 -49.78 28.60
C GLY A 9 43.71 -49.18 27.20
N SER A 10 42.47 -49.07 26.67
CA SER A 10 42.14 -47.99 25.72
C SER A 10 40.64 -47.72 25.55
N ARG A 11 40.34 -46.43 25.40
CA ARG A 11 39.08 -45.70 25.57
C ARG A 11 38.35 -45.60 24.23
N GLY A 12 37.19 -46.24 24.09
CA GLY A 12 36.32 -46.13 22.90
C GLY A 12 35.40 -44.90 22.98
N ARG A 13 35.63 -43.93 22.10
CA ARG A 13 34.89 -42.65 21.95
C ARG A 13 33.44 -42.89 21.54
N THR A 14 32.49 -42.44 22.37
CA THR A 14 31.08 -42.24 21.97
C THR A 14 30.97 -40.99 21.09
N MET A 15 30.74 -41.16 19.79
CA MET A 15 30.33 -40.07 18.90
C MET A 15 28.90 -39.63 19.26
N ARG A 16 28.77 -38.54 20.02
CA ARG A 16 27.52 -37.77 20.08
C ARG A 16 27.48 -36.88 18.84
N GLY A 17 26.66 -37.26 17.86
CA GLY A 17 26.32 -36.40 16.73
C GLY A 17 25.52 -35.20 17.22
N LEU A 18 26.12 -34.01 17.12
CA LEU A 18 25.48 -32.73 17.39
C LEU A 18 24.63 -32.35 16.17
N VAL A 19 23.31 -32.51 16.24
CA VAL A 19 22.40 -31.99 15.23
C VAL A 19 22.26 -30.49 15.43
N LEU A 20 22.95 -29.70 14.61
CA LEU A 20 22.73 -28.26 14.50
C LEU A 20 21.41 -28.03 13.75
N VAL A 21 20.34 -27.74 14.50
CA VAL A 21 19.11 -27.19 13.95
C VAL A 21 19.41 -25.74 13.57
N ALA A 22 19.74 -25.50 12.30
CA ALA A 22 19.77 -24.16 11.74
C ALA A 22 18.32 -23.65 11.70
N ALA A 23 17.94 -22.84 12.70
CA ALA A 23 16.73 -22.05 12.66
C ALA A 23 16.90 -21.00 11.54
N GLY A 24 16.42 -21.35 10.35
CA GLY A 24 16.26 -20.37 9.27
C GLY A 24 15.28 -19.31 9.74
N LEU A 25 15.78 -18.13 10.10
CA LEU A 25 15.00 -16.91 10.12
C LEU A 25 14.55 -16.65 8.68
N GLY A 26 13.39 -17.17 8.31
CA GLY A 26 12.68 -16.72 7.12
C GLY A 26 12.30 -15.27 7.34
N ALA A 27 12.99 -14.36 6.66
CA ALA A 27 12.65 -12.95 6.63
C ALA A 27 11.19 -12.80 6.17
N ALA A 28 10.36 -12.18 7.01
CA ALA A 28 9.01 -11.80 6.63
C ALA A 28 9.12 -10.82 5.45
N SER A 29 8.67 -11.23 4.27
CA SER A 29 8.53 -10.32 3.13
C SER A 29 7.49 -9.27 3.51
N ALA A 30 7.94 -8.07 3.84
CA ALA A 30 7.09 -6.91 3.96
C ALA A 30 6.55 -6.61 2.56
N ALA A 31 5.29 -6.98 2.31
CA ALA A 31 4.55 -6.36 1.24
C ALA A 31 4.29 -4.92 1.69
N THR A 32 5.12 -3.98 1.23
CA THR A 32 4.90 -2.56 1.50
C THR A 32 3.59 -2.17 0.81
N MET A 33 2.57 -1.93 1.62
CA MET A 33 1.31 -1.35 1.15
C MET A 33 1.54 0.15 0.94
N PRO A 34 0.96 0.76 -0.10
CA PRO A 34 1.03 2.20 -0.28
C PRO A 34 0.45 2.90 0.95
N LEU A 35 1.15 3.92 1.45
CA LEU A 35 0.76 4.63 2.65
C LEU A 35 -0.24 5.73 2.30
N ALA A 36 -1.48 5.60 2.78
CA ALA A 36 -2.48 6.65 2.69
C ALA A 36 -2.24 7.73 3.76
N VAL A 37 -2.03 8.97 3.33
CA VAL A 37 -1.70 10.11 4.18
C VAL A 37 -2.72 11.22 3.98
N SER A 38 -3.30 11.71 5.09
CA SER A 38 -4.12 12.92 5.08
C SER A 38 -3.24 14.17 5.21
N LEU A 39 -3.43 15.12 4.30
CA LEU A 39 -2.74 16.40 4.20
C LEU A 39 -3.71 17.55 4.51
N PRO A 40 -3.75 18.02 5.76
CA PRO A 40 -4.41 19.26 6.12
C PRO A 40 -3.97 20.47 5.26
N PRO A 41 -4.78 21.55 5.22
CA PRO A 41 -4.38 22.79 4.57
C PRO A 41 -3.03 23.30 5.08
N ARG A 42 -2.16 23.74 4.17
CA ARG A 42 -0.83 24.29 4.50
C ARG A 42 0.07 23.33 5.31
N SER A 43 -0.11 22.01 5.14
CA SER A 43 0.70 21.00 5.80
C SER A 43 1.60 20.24 4.82
N LYS A 44 2.73 19.72 5.34
CA LYS A 44 3.69 18.88 4.63
C LYS A 44 3.85 17.57 5.41
N ARG A 45 3.86 16.44 4.71
CA ARG A 45 4.12 15.11 5.28
C ARG A 45 5.26 14.46 4.52
N CYS A 46 6.11 13.74 5.25
CA CYS A 46 7.31 13.14 4.69
C CYS A 46 7.43 11.68 5.10
N VAL A 47 7.84 10.85 4.16
CA VAL A 47 8.19 9.44 4.35
C VAL A 47 9.68 9.29 4.08
N HIS A 48 10.36 8.48 4.88
CA HIS A 48 11.79 8.23 4.77
C HIS A 48 12.00 6.75 4.49
N GLU A 49 12.87 6.44 3.53
CA GLU A 49 13.21 5.07 3.17
C GLU A 49 14.73 4.97 2.98
N ASP A 50 15.32 3.88 3.46
CA ASP A 50 16.75 3.62 3.31
C ASP A 50 17.00 2.87 1.99
N PHE A 51 17.89 3.41 1.17
CA PHE A 51 18.24 2.83 -0.11
C PHE A 51 19.65 2.25 -0.06
N PRO A 52 19.85 1.00 -0.53
CA PRO A 52 21.19 0.47 -0.68
C PRO A 52 21.96 1.22 -1.78
N ALA A 53 23.28 1.28 -1.65
CA ALA A 53 24.15 1.96 -2.60
C ALA A 53 23.97 1.41 -4.03
N LYS A 54 23.93 2.30 -5.01
CA LYS A 54 23.75 2.00 -6.46
C LYS A 54 22.42 1.30 -6.79
N SER A 55 21.38 1.52 -5.99
CA SER A 55 20.04 1.04 -6.30
C SER A 55 19.22 2.10 -7.03
N GLU A 56 18.18 1.68 -7.75
CA GLU A 56 17.17 2.59 -8.30
C GLU A 56 16.01 2.68 -7.32
N GLY A 57 15.59 3.90 -6.98
CA GLY A 57 14.42 4.17 -6.18
C GLY A 57 13.28 4.67 -7.04
N THR A 58 12.07 4.21 -6.75
CA THR A 58 10.85 4.62 -7.44
C THR A 58 9.87 5.18 -6.42
N VAL A 59 9.33 6.37 -6.71
CA VAL A 59 8.25 7.01 -5.94
C VAL A 59 6.99 6.94 -6.78
N GLU A 60 5.95 6.36 -6.20
CA GLU A 60 4.60 6.30 -6.74
C GLU A 60 3.70 7.21 -5.89
N LEU A 61 2.98 8.12 -6.53
CA LEU A 61 2.09 9.07 -5.86
C LEU A 61 0.73 9.08 -6.54
N PHE A 62 -0.33 8.88 -5.77
CA PHE A 62 -1.70 8.98 -6.23
C PHE A 62 -2.51 9.90 -5.33
N VAL A 63 -3.15 10.92 -5.90
CA VAL A 63 -4.01 11.84 -5.17
C VAL A 63 -5.43 11.30 -5.17
N GLU A 64 -5.88 10.74 -4.04
CA GLU A 64 -7.21 10.12 -3.96
C GLU A 64 -8.34 11.15 -3.95
N SER A 65 -8.12 12.30 -3.30
CA SER A 65 -9.16 13.30 -3.10
C SER A 65 -8.65 14.67 -2.66
N GLY A 66 -9.47 15.69 -2.93
CA GLY A 66 -9.35 17.05 -2.39
C GLY A 66 -9.01 18.11 -3.44
N GLY A 67 -9.85 19.15 -3.54
CA GLY A 67 -9.64 20.30 -4.41
C GLY A 67 -9.39 19.91 -5.87
N ARG A 68 -8.31 20.43 -6.47
CA ARG A 68 -7.89 20.19 -7.86
C ARG A 68 -7.05 18.91 -8.06
N LEU A 69 -6.95 18.05 -7.05
CA LEU A 69 -6.13 16.82 -7.09
C LEU A 69 -4.65 17.04 -7.43
N GLU A 70 -4.12 18.21 -7.07
CA GLU A 70 -2.71 18.59 -7.25
C GLU A 70 -2.00 18.63 -5.90
N VAL A 71 -0.76 18.16 -5.82
CA VAL A 71 0.08 18.25 -4.61
C VAL A 71 1.52 18.54 -4.98
N HIS A 72 2.25 19.18 -4.09
CA HIS A 72 3.66 19.46 -4.31
C HIS A 72 4.50 18.28 -3.81
N LEU A 73 5.18 17.59 -4.73
CA LEU A 73 6.05 16.44 -4.43
C LEU A 73 7.51 16.90 -4.42
N THR A 74 8.19 16.60 -3.31
CA THR A 74 9.62 16.87 -3.13
C THR A 74 10.34 15.60 -2.75
N VAL A 75 11.39 15.23 -3.50
CA VAL A 75 12.25 14.09 -3.19
C VAL A 75 13.64 14.61 -2.89
N GLU A 76 14.12 14.35 -1.69
CA GLU A 76 15.39 14.85 -1.17
C GLU A 76 16.24 13.69 -0.63
N GLY A 77 17.54 13.76 -0.82
CA GLY A 77 18.47 12.80 -0.26
C GLY A 77 19.89 12.95 -0.79
N PRO A 78 20.86 12.21 -0.23
CA PRO A 78 20.75 11.43 1.00
C PRO A 78 20.65 12.33 2.25
N MET A 79 19.97 11.85 3.29
CA MET A 79 19.84 12.55 4.59
C MET A 79 21.13 12.43 5.40
N GLY A 80 21.41 13.43 6.23
CA GLY A 80 22.60 13.48 7.08
C GLY A 80 22.36 12.87 8.45
N SER A 81 22.28 13.73 9.47
CA SER A 81 22.10 13.31 10.86
C SER A 81 20.64 13.06 11.22
N THR A 82 20.42 12.09 12.10
CA THR A 82 19.14 11.89 12.79
C THR A 82 19.04 12.82 14.00
N ASP A 83 17.86 13.40 14.22
CA ASP A 83 17.61 14.22 15.40
C ASP A 83 17.38 13.39 16.68
N SER A 84 17.22 14.09 17.80
CA SER A 84 16.93 13.49 19.11
C SER A 84 15.62 12.70 19.17
N GLN A 85 14.75 12.81 18.16
CA GLN A 85 13.49 12.09 18.05
C GLN A 85 13.55 10.91 17.07
N GLY A 86 14.73 10.63 16.48
CA GLY A 86 14.89 9.55 15.51
C GLY A 86 14.49 9.94 14.07
N VAL A 87 14.26 11.22 13.79
CA VAL A 87 13.86 11.70 12.45
C VAL A 87 15.10 12.15 11.66
N PRO A 88 15.32 11.62 10.44
CA PRO A 88 16.42 12.06 9.58
C PRO A 88 16.27 13.53 9.16
N GLN A 89 17.34 14.32 9.34
CA GLN A 89 17.39 15.73 8.97
C GLN A 89 18.31 15.97 7.76
N PRO A 90 18.03 17.03 6.96
CA PRO A 90 18.89 17.37 5.84
C PRO A 90 20.28 17.78 6.33
N GLY A 91 21.30 17.17 5.73
CA GLY A 91 22.71 17.51 5.95
C GLY A 91 23.24 18.45 4.86
N THR A 92 24.54 18.73 4.89
CA THR A 92 25.23 19.58 3.90
C THR A 92 25.26 18.95 2.49
N GLU A 93 25.15 17.62 2.40
CA GLU A 93 25.16 16.85 1.14
C GLU A 93 23.74 16.52 0.63
N THR A 94 22.69 16.93 1.35
CA THR A 94 21.32 16.64 0.95
C THR A 94 20.92 17.50 -0.24
N GLY A 95 20.68 16.86 -1.39
CA GLY A 95 20.18 17.51 -2.60
C GLY A 95 18.69 17.28 -2.82
N THR A 96 18.04 18.22 -3.51
CA THR A 96 16.68 18.04 -4.03
C THR A 96 16.77 17.41 -5.42
N ILE A 97 16.14 16.25 -5.57
CA ILE A 97 16.17 15.43 -6.79
C ILE A 97 14.93 15.72 -7.65
N LEU A 98 13.80 15.92 -6.98
CA LEU A 98 12.52 16.27 -7.59
C LEU A 98 11.85 17.36 -6.75
N ASP A 99 11.30 18.36 -7.43
CA ASP A 99 10.52 19.46 -6.87
C ASP A 99 9.49 19.86 -7.93
N GLU A 100 8.34 19.20 -7.94
CA GLU A 100 7.32 19.38 -8.98
C GLU A 100 5.90 19.31 -8.39
N VAL A 101 4.99 20.08 -8.98
CA VAL A 101 3.55 19.98 -8.71
C VAL A 101 3.00 18.82 -9.53
N VAL A 102 2.55 17.78 -8.83
CA VAL A 102 2.08 16.54 -9.43
C VAL A 102 0.55 16.48 -9.40
N THR A 103 -0.02 16.00 -10.50
CA THR A 103 -1.43 15.60 -10.65
C THR A 103 -1.51 14.16 -11.12
N ASN A 104 -2.62 13.48 -10.84
CA ASN A 104 -2.89 12.15 -11.38
C ASN A 104 -2.83 12.16 -12.93
N GLY A 105 -2.21 11.15 -13.54
CA GLY A 105 -2.20 10.97 -14.99
C GLY A 105 -1.07 11.68 -15.76
N HIS A 106 0.06 12.01 -15.13
CA HIS A 106 1.24 12.52 -15.84
C HIS A 106 2.16 11.37 -16.29
N GLY A 107 1.62 10.51 -17.15
CA GLY A 107 2.31 9.44 -17.88
C GLY A 107 1.75 9.42 -19.31
N GLN A 108 2.57 9.06 -20.29
CA GLN A 108 2.23 9.07 -21.72
C GLN A 108 0.83 8.48 -21.99
N GLU A 109 0.10 9.08 -22.94
CA GLU A 109 -1.34 8.93 -23.29
C GLU A 109 -1.94 7.51 -23.45
N GLU A 110 -1.24 6.42 -23.14
CA GLU A 110 -1.67 5.05 -23.43
C GLU A 110 -1.66 4.09 -22.21
N GLU A 111 -1.24 4.53 -21.01
CA GLU A 111 -1.29 3.68 -19.81
C GLU A 111 -2.44 4.15 -18.90
N PHE A 112 -3.38 3.24 -18.57
CA PHE A 112 -4.40 3.46 -17.53
C PHE A 112 -3.78 3.47 -16.12
N ASP A 113 -2.72 4.24 -15.93
CA ASP A 113 -2.09 4.45 -14.64
C ASP A 113 -2.54 5.80 -14.08
N ASP A 114 -3.40 5.74 -13.07
CA ASP A 114 -3.90 6.94 -12.40
C ASP A 114 -2.81 7.57 -11.49
N SER A 115 -1.68 6.88 -11.26
CA SER A 115 -0.60 7.29 -10.38
C SER A 115 0.54 8.01 -11.12
N TYR A 116 1.25 8.89 -10.41
CA TYR A 116 2.49 9.50 -10.87
C TYR A 116 3.68 8.67 -10.42
N LEU A 117 4.56 8.32 -11.36
CA LEU A 117 5.73 7.50 -11.13
C LEU A 117 7.01 8.28 -11.45
N PHE A 118 7.92 8.34 -10.48
CA PHE A 118 9.24 8.94 -10.65
C PHE A 118 10.34 7.99 -10.19
N SER A 119 11.33 7.72 -11.05
CA SER A 119 12.47 6.88 -10.74
C SER A 119 13.77 7.68 -10.70
N PHE A 120 14.61 7.41 -9.69
CA PHE A 120 15.91 8.04 -9.51
C PHE A 120 16.98 7.04 -9.08
N LYS A 121 18.25 7.36 -9.33
CA LYS A 121 19.38 6.54 -8.87
C LYS A 121 19.82 6.98 -7.49
N SER A 122 20.01 6.00 -6.61
CA SER A 122 20.47 6.20 -5.24
C SER A 122 21.95 5.86 -5.10
N ASP A 123 22.71 6.77 -4.50
CA ASP A 123 24.11 6.55 -4.12
C ASP A 123 24.25 5.85 -2.75
N GLY A 124 23.11 5.57 -2.10
CA GLY A 124 23.01 4.92 -0.80
C GLY A 124 22.64 5.89 0.31
N GLY A 125 21.91 5.39 1.31
CA GLY A 125 21.48 6.15 2.48
C GLY A 125 19.98 6.43 2.48
N VAL A 126 19.55 7.27 3.43
CA VAL A 126 18.13 7.54 3.65
C VAL A 126 17.67 8.66 2.72
N TYR A 127 16.63 8.41 1.94
CA TYR A 127 15.96 9.39 1.10
C TYR A 127 14.61 9.73 1.71
N ARG A 128 14.15 10.95 1.46
CA ARG A 128 12.88 11.45 1.96
C ARG A 128 12.02 11.93 0.81
N ALA A 129 10.81 11.39 0.71
CA ALA A 129 9.78 11.91 -0.17
C ALA A 129 8.75 12.66 0.68
N CYS A 130 8.51 13.93 0.36
CA CYS A 130 7.54 14.76 1.04
C CYS A 130 6.47 15.26 0.08
N VAL A 131 5.22 15.22 0.56
CA VAL A 131 4.06 15.74 -0.13
C VAL A 131 3.51 16.92 0.67
N ALA A 132 3.26 18.05 0.00
CA ALA A 132 2.72 19.25 0.62
C ALA A 132 1.38 19.66 -0.02
N ASN A 133 0.47 20.13 0.83
CA ASN A 133 -0.79 20.77 0.45
C ASN A 133 -0.71 22.28 0.73
N ASP A 134 0.25 22.93 0.11
CA ASP A 134 0.55 24.36 0.24
C ASP A 134 -0.40 25.24 -0.58
N MET A 135 -0.86 24.77 -1.74
CA MET A 135 -1.76 25.49 -2.63
C MET A 135 -3.21 25.59 -2.11
N ASN A 136 -3.59 24.81 -1.09
CA ASN A 136 -4.96 24.80 -0.58
C ASN A 136 -5.05 25.32 0.85
N HIS A 137 -5.98 26.25 1.07
CA HIS A 137 -6.22 26.88 2.37
C HIS A 137 -7.38 26.28 3.15
N VAL A 138 -8.23 25.50 2.50
CA VAL A 138 -9.52 25.08 3.09
C VAL A 138 -9.67 23.56 3.08
N VAL A 139 -9.35 22.89 1.96
CA VAL A 139 -9.64 21.45 1.82
C VAL A 139 -8.42 20.59 2.11
N THR A 140 -8.64 19.56 2.94
CA THR A 140 -7.72 18.46 3.20
C THR A 140 -7.59 17.57 1.97
N LYS A 141 -6.36 17.19 1.60
CA LYS A 141 -6.12 16.22 0.53
C LYS A 141 -5.75 14.86 1.10
N VAL A 142 -6.14 13.79 0.45
CA VAL A 142 -5.69 12.44 0.79
C VAL A 142 -4.87 11.91 -0.36
N VAL A 143 -3.65 11.46 -0.05
CA VAL A 143 -2.71 10.93 -1.04
C VAL A 143 -2.24 9.55 -0.61
N GLN A 144 -2.09 8.65 -1.57
CA GLN A 144 -1.33 7.43 -1.42
C GLN A 144 0.08 7.69 -1.93
N ILE A 145 1.08 7.53 -1.07
CA ILE A 145 2.49 7.60 -1.46
C ILE A 145 3.15 6.27 -1.16
N ASP A 146 3.95 5.82 -2.11
CA ASP A 146 4.78 4.64 -1.97
C ASP A 146 6.18 4.93 -2.49
N ILE A 147 7.19 4.50 -1.74
CA ILE A 147 8.58 4.69 -2.08
C ILE A 147 9.28 3.34 -1.97
N ARG A 148 9.82 2.86 -3.09
CA ARG A 148 10.35 1.50 -3.20
C ARG A 148 11.76 1.51 -3.77
N SER A 149 12.62 0.68 -3.20
CA SER A 149 13.88 0.31 -3.84
C SER A 149 13.65 -0.84 -4.82
N SER A 150 14.19 -0.73 -6.03
CA SER A 150 14.24 -1.79 -7.05
C SER A 150 14.89 -3.09 -6.54
N PHE A 151 15.68 -3.04 -5.46
CA PHE A 151 16.21 -4.23 -4.81
C PHE A 151 15.13 -5.02 -4.02
N ALA A 152 14.03 -4.39 -3.65
CA ALA A 152 12.86 -5.00 -3.04
C ALA A 152 11.87 -5.46 -4.13
N SER A 153 12.29 -6.39 -5.00
CA SER A 153 11.37 -7.04 -5.94
C SER A 153 10.47 -8.04 -5.19
N PRO A 154 9.17 -8.15 -5.51
CA PRO A 154 8.23 -9.02 -4.82
C PRO A 154 8.57 -10.47 -5.13
N THR A 155 9.15 -11.17 -4.16
CA THR A 155 9.32 -12.62 -4.30
C THR A 155 7.94 -13.31 -4.24
N PRO A 156 7.69 -14.29 -5.13
CA PRO A 156 6.43 -15.01 -5.20
C PRO A 156 6.24 -15.86 -3.94
N VAL A 157 5.41 -15.38 -3.02
CA VAL A 157 5.01 -16.12 -1.82
C VAL A 157 3.98 -17.18 -2.22
N GLY A 158 4.44 -18.43 -2.30
CA GLY A 158 3.56 -19.56 -2.54
C GLY A 158 4.29 -20.89 -2.48
N GLU A 159 4.82 -21.26 -1.30
CA GLU A 159 5.19 -22.65 -1.08
C GLU A 159 3.99 -23.56 -1.37
N PRO A 160 4.15 -24.59 -2.23
CA PRO A 160 3.09 -25.55 -2.46
C PRO A 160 2.91 -26.41 -1.21
N ILE A 161 1.65 -26.58 -0.79
CA ILE A 161 1.22 -27.61 0.15
C ILE A 161 1.81 -28.94 -0.35
N LYS A 162 2.72 -29.54 0.42
CA LYS A 162 3.21 -30.90 0.17
C LYS A 162 2.04 -31.85 0.40
N LEU A 163 1.34 -32.22 -0.67
CA LEU A 163 0.47 -33.40 -0.64
C LEU A 163 1.39 -34.61 -0.52
N LEU A 164 1.35 -35.25 0.66
CA LEU A 164 1.95 -36.57 0.86
C LEU A 164 1.20 -37.57 -0.04
N SER A 165 1.77 -37.83 -1.22
CA SER A 165 1.50 -39.05 -1.96
C SER A 165 2.35 -40.14 -1.34
N SER A 166 1.74 -40.98 -0.50
CA SER A 166 2.32 -42.26 -0.12
C SER A 166 1.23 -43.32 -0.17
N GLY A 167 1.36 -44.21 -1.14
CA GLY A 167 0.55 -45.40 -1.30
C GLY A 167 1.27 -46.36 -2.22
N ALA A 168 2.38 -46.91 -1.74
CA ALA A 168 3.17 -47.92 -2.42
C ALA A 168 2.34 -49.18 -2.70
N ARG A 169 2.45 -49.69 -3.93
CA ARG A 169 2.42 -51.12 -4.24
C ARG A 169 3.00 -51.35 -5.64
N GLU A 170 4.24 -51.83 -5.65
CA GLU A 170 4.86 -52.66 -6.69
C GLU A 170 4.12 -54.02 -6.58
N ASP A 171 3.56 -54.64 -7.63
CA ASP A 171 4.19 -55.13 -8.86
C ASP A 171 3.15 -55.20 -9.99
N LEU A 172 3.41 -54.59 -11.16
CA LEU A 172 2.54 -54.71 -12.35
C LEU A 172 3.37 -54.80 -13.64
N SER A 173 2.81 -55.47 -14.64
CA SER A 173 3.47 -55.90 -15.90
C SER A 173 3.94 -54.72 -16.78
N GLU A 174 4.89 -54.96 -17.70
CA GLU A 174 5.52 -53.90 -18.52
C GLU A 174 4.52 -53.07 -19.38
N GLU A 175 3.40 -53.67 -19.78
CA GLU A 175 2.30 -52.96 -20.48
C GLU A 175 1.54 -52.02 -19.52
N GLU A 176 1.28 -52.47 -18.28
CA GLU A 176 0.62 -51.68 -17.23
C GLU A 176 1.53 -50.56 -16.70
N LYS A 177 2.86 -50.78 -16.68
CA LYS A 177 3.83 -49.71 -16.38
C LYS A 177 3.78 -48.60 -17.41
N LYS A 178 3.56 -48.91 -18.69
CA LYS A 178 3.48 -47.92 -19.77
C LYS A 178 2.17 -47.13 -19.71
N ALA A 179 1.07 -47.79 -19.36
CA ALA A 179 -0.22 -47.14 -19.11
C ALA A 179 -0.19 -46.27 -17.85
N LYS A 180 0.39 -46.77 -16.75
CA LYS A 180 0.58 -46.04 -15.49
C LYS A 180 1.51 -44.82 -15.68
N LYS A 181 2.58 -44.95 -16.45
CA LYS A 181 3.47 -43.83 -16.78
C LYS A 181 2.80 -42.74 -17.62
N ARG A 182 1.88 -43.10 -18.53
CA ARG A 182 1.04 -42.14 -19.27
C ARG A 182 0.03 -41.46 -18.33
N GLN A 183 -0.62 -42.24 -17.47
CA GLN A 183 -1.56 -41.73 -16.48
C GLN A 183 -0.89 -40.79 -15.46
N ASP A 184 0.31 -41.13 -15.00
CA ASP A 184 1.11 -40.29 -14.12
C ASP A 184 1.56 -38.99 -14.82
N ALA A 185 1.85 -39.05 -16.13
CA ALA A 185 2.17 -37.87 -16.93
C ALA A 185 0.94 -36.96 -17.16
N ASP A 186 -0.24 -37.54 -17.39
CA ASP A 186 -1.49 -36.79 -17.53
C ASP A 186 -1.93 -36.18 -16.19
N VAL A 187 -1.78 -36.91 -15.09
CA VAL A 187 -2.02 -36.42 -13.72
C VAL A 187 -1.03 -35.32 -13.35
N ALA A 188 0.25 -35.44 -13.74
CA ALA A 188 1.24 -34.38 -13.56
C ALA A 188 0.86 -33.10 -14.33
N THR A 189 0.32 -33.24 -15.54
CA THR A 189 -0.13 -32.11 -16.37
C THR A 189 -1.37 -31.42 -15.78
N LEU A 190 -2.34 -32.18 -15.24
CA LEU A 190 -3.50 -31.62 -14.54
C LEU A 190 -3.10 -30.92 -13.23
N GLN A 191 -2.16 -31.50 -12.49
CA GLN A 191 -1.65 -30.91 -11.26
C GLN A 191 -0.97 -29.56 -11.51
N GLU A 192 -0.29 -29.41 -12.65
CA GLU A 192 0.31 -28.15 -13.08
C GLU A 192 -0.75 -27.09 -13.43
N SER A 193 -1.81 -27.46 -14.18
CA SER A 193 -2.93 -26.56 -14.48
C SER A 193 -3.66 -26.08 -13.22
N ILE A 194 -3.86 -26.98 -12.25
CA ILE A 194 -4.46 -26.63 -10.94
C ILE A 194 -3.55 -25.67 -10.17
N ARG A 195 -2.22 -25.85 -10.20
CA ARG A 195 -1.28 -24.92 -9.58
C ARG A 195 -1.35 -23.54 -10.21
N ARG A 196 -1.43 -23.46 -11.53
CA ARG A 196 -1.56 -22.18 -12.26
C ARG A 196 -2.85 -21.46 -11.94
N ILE A 197 -3.99 -22.16 -11.97
CA ILE A 197 -5.29 -21.57 -11.64
C ILE A 197 -5.33 -21.14 -10.17
N LYS A 198 -4.80 -21.95 -9.24
CA LYS A 198 -4.70 -21.59 -7.82
C LYS A 198 -3.82 -20.37 -7.59
N GLY A 199 -2.73 -20.25 -8.35
CA GLY A 199 -1.89 -19.05 -8.37
C GLY A 199 -2.68 -17.83 -8.86
N GLY A 200 -3.34 -17.94 -10.01
CA GLY A 200 -4.17 -16.88 -10.58
C GLY A 200 -5.31 -16.45 -9.67
N LEU A 201 -6.03 -17.40 -9.05
CA LEU A 201 -7.15 -17.10 -8.16
C LEU A 201 -6.71 -16.34 -6.91
N LYS A 202 -5.55 -16.70 -6.33
CA LYS A 202 -4.97 -15.97 -5.19
C LYS A 202 -4.54 -14.56 -5.55
N THR A 203 -3.95 -14.37 -6.73
CA THR A 203 -3.59 -13.04 -7.23
C THR A 203 -4.83 -12.19 -7.41
N ILE A 204 -5.87 -12.74 -8.03
CA ILE A 204 -7.15 -12.06 -8.25
C ILE A 204 -7.85 -11.73 -6.93
N GLU A 205 -7.89 -12.67 -5.98
CA GLU A 205 -8.50 -12.45 -4.66
C GLU A 205 -7.81 -11.29 -3.93
N ARG A 206 -6.48 -11.24 -3.99
CA ARG A 206 -5.69 -10.16 -3.39
C ARG A 206 -5.94 -8.82 -4.07
N GLN A 207 -6.00 -8.79 -5.40
CA GLN A 207 -6.34 -7.59 -6.17
C GLN A 207 -7.76 -7.10 -5.84
N GLN A 208 -8.74 -7.99 -5.86
CA GLN A 208 -10.14 -7.65 -5.55
C GLN A 208 -10.31 -7.12 -4.13
N LYS A 209 -9.53 -7.61 -3.16
CA LYS A 209 -9.56 -7.10 -1.79
C LYS A 209 -9.02 -5.67 -1.70
N GLN A 210 -7.96 -5.37 -2.45
CA GLN A 210 -7.38 -4.03 -2.56
C GLN A 210 -8.32 -3.06 -3.28
N ASP A 211 -8.89 -3.48 -4.41
CA ASP A 211 -9.84 -2.67 -5.18
C ASP A 211 -11.12 -2.36 -4.39
N ARG A 212 -11.65 -3.33 -3.65
CA ARG A 212 -12.82 -3.09 -2.77
C ARG A 212 -12.50 -2.11 -1.65
N HIS A 213 -11.29 -2.16 -1.09
CA HIS A 213 -10.89 -1.21 -0.05
C HIS A 213 -10.78 0.20 -0.63
N ARG A 214 -10.12 0.34 -1.78
CA ARG A 214 -10.01 1.59 -2.53
C ARG A 214 -11.39 2.17 -2.87
N GLN A 215 -12.28 1.36 -3.44
CA GLN A 215 -13.65 1.78 -3.77
C GLN A 215 -14.44 2.20 -2.53
N ALA A 216 -14.35 1.46 -1.42
CA ALA A 216 -15.04 1.81 -0.18
C ALA A 216 -14.57 3.16 0.38
N VAL A 217 -13.25 3.44 0.31
CA VAL A 217 -12.68 4.73 0.71
C VAL A 217 -13.16 5.84 -0.23
N HIS A 218 -13.08 5.66 -1.55
CA HIS A 218 -13.56 6.66 -2.51
C HIS A 218 -15.06 6.94 -2.38
N THR A 219 -15.90 5.92 -2.11
CA THR A 219 -17.33 6.15 -1.86
C THR A 219 -17.57 6.93 -0.57
N ALA A 220 -16.84 6.62 0.51
CA ALA A 220 -16.99 7.31 1.78
C ALA A 220 -16.57 8.80 1.69
N VAL A 221 -15.49 9.09 0.97
CA VAL A 221 -15.02 10.46 0.75
C VAL A 221 -15.97 11.24 -0.16
N ASN A 222 -16.54 10.59 -1.18
CA ASN A 222 -17.50 11.24 -2.06
C ASN A 222 -18.84 11.54 -1.37
N GLU A 223 -19.30 10.66 -0.47
CA GLU A 223 -20.51 10.88 0.35
C GLU A 223 -20.36 12.14 1.23
N ASP A 224 -19.19 12.33 1.85
CA ASP A 224 -18.90 13.49 2.70
C ASP A 224 -18.86 14.81 1.91
N ASN A 225 -18.26 14.79 0.70
CA ASN A 225 -18.25 15.94 -0.20
C ASN A 225 -19.66 16.31 -0.69
N ASN A 226 -20.50 15.31 -1.00
CA ASN A 226 -21.85 15.56 -1.48
C ASN A 226 -22.74 16.18 -0.39
N ASN A 227 -22.57 15.76 0.87
CA ASN A 227 -23.40 16.24 1.98
C ASN A 227 -23.26 17.76 2.21
N HIS A 228 -22.05 18.32 2.04
CA HIS A 228 -21.83 19.74 2.26
C HIS A 228 -22.48 20.63 1.18
N MET A 229 -22.52 20.17 -0.08
CA MET A 229 -23.19 20.87 -1.18
C MET A 229 -24.72 20.87 -1.01
N VAL A 230 -25.27 19.73 -0.56
CA VAL A 230 -26.72 19.58 -0.32
C VAL A 230 -27.16 20.40 0.89
N ILE A 231 -26.43 20.37 2.01
CA ILE A 231 -26.75 21.17 3.21
C ILE A 231 -26.68 22.68 2.90
N GLY A 232 -25.70 23.12 2.10
CA GLY A 232 -25.59 24.54 1.69
C GLY A 232 -26.81 25.04 0.92
N SER A 233 -27.24 24.29 -0.11
CA SER A 233 -28.39 24.66 -0.95
C SER A 233 -29.74 24.59 -0.22
N LEU A 234 -29.90 23.67 0.74
CA LEU A 234 -31.09 23.59 1.59
C LEU A 234 -31.22 24.81 2.50
N ILE A 235 -30.13 25.24 3.13
CA ILE A 235 -30.14 26.43 4.01
C ILE A 235 -30.47 27.69 3.20
N GLU A 236 -29.88 27.86 2.03
CA GLU A 236 -30.14 29.00 1.15
C GLU A 236 -31.62 29.07 0.74
N THR A 237 -32.23 27.93 0.40
CA THR A 237 -33.66 27.85 0.07
C THR A 237 -34.54 28.27 1.25
N VAL A 238 -34.21 27.83 2.47
CA VAL A 238 -34.94 28.23 3.69
C VAL A 238 -34.84 29.74 3.93
N VAL A 239 -33.67 30.34 3.72
CA VAL A 239 -33.47 31.80 3.86
C VAL A 239 -34.33 32.57 2.86
N PHE A 240 -34.42 32.15 1.60
CA PHE A 240 -35.27 32.81 0.61
C PHE A 240 -36.76 32.74 0.95
N ILE A 241 -37.23 31.57 1.42
CA ILE A 241 -38.61 31.41 1.88
C ILE A 241 -38.89 32.32 3.08
N GLY A 242 -37.96 32.39 4.04
CA GLY A 242 -38.04 33.28 5.20
C GLY A 242 -38.11 34.75 4.81
N ALA A 243 -37.29 35.19 3.86
CA ALA A 243 -37.31 36.56 3.35
C ALA A 243 -38.64 36.92 2.66
N ALA A 244 -39.20 36.00 1.85
CA ALA A 244 -40.49 36.20 1.21
C ALA A 244 -41.64 36.27 2.23
N ALA A 245 -41.64 35.40 3.24
CA ALA A 245 -42.63 35.43 4.32
C ALA A 245 -42.54 36.72 5.14
N PHE A 246 -41.31 37.17 5.45
CA PHE A 246 -41.08 38.44 6.14
C PHE A 246 -41.64 39.62 5.35
N GLN A 247 -41.41 39.67 4.04
CA GLN A 247 -41.96 40.69 3.16
C GLN A 247 -43.49 40.73 3.22
N ILE A 248 -44.16 39.57 3.17
CA ILE A 248 -45.63 39.47 3.23
C ILE A 248 -46.16 40.00 4.57
N ILE A 249 -45.55 39.59 5.69
CA ILE A 249 -45.97 40.02 7.02
C ILE A 249 -45.75 41.52 7.20
N PHE A 250 -44.59 42.03 6.78
CA PHE A 250 -44.27 43.45 6.88
C PHE A 250 -45.28 44.31 6.12
N VAL A 251 -45.61 43.93 4.88
CA VAL A 251 -46.58 44.65 4.05
C VAL A 251 -47.98 44.60 4.68
N ARG A 252 -48.44 43.44 5.15
CA ARG A 252 -49.74 43.33 5.84
C ARG A 252 -49.82 44.23 7.06
N ASN A 253 -48.81 44.15 7.94
CA ASN A 253 -48.80 44.91 9.19
C ASN A 253 -48.68 46.43 8.94
N TRP A 254 -47.99 46.84 7.87
CA TRP A 254 -47.93 48.25 7.47
C TRP A 254 -49.28 48.80 7.01
N PHE A 255 -50.07 48.03 6.26
CA PHE A 255 -51.40 48.44 5.82
C PHE A 255 -52.46 48.36 6.92
N GLU A 256 -52.43 47.34 7.77
CA GLU A 256 -53.35 47.21 8.92
C GLU A 256 -53.22 48.40 9.90
N ASN A 257 -51.99 48.82 10.19
CA ASN A 257 -51.73 49.99 11.05
C ASN A 257 -52.14 51.33 10.41
N LYS A 258 -52.17 51.43 9.07
CA LYS A 258 -52.63 52.63 8.38
C LYS A 258 -54.14 52.73 8.32
N GLN A 259 -54.85 51.63 8.09
CA GLN A 259 -56.32 51.58 8.15
C GLN A 259 -56.83 51.92 9.55
N ALA A 260 -56.14 51.47 10.61
CA ALA A 260 -56.53 51.78 11.99
C ALA A 260 -56.43 53.28 12.34
N LYS A 261 -55.63 54.08 11.62
CA LYS A 261 -55.46 55.53 11.86
C LYS A 261 -56.39 56.43 11.06
N THR A 262 -57.07 55.94 10.04
CA THR A 262 -57.97 56.76 9.20
C THR A 262 -59.43 56.76 9.68
N TRP A 263 -59.77 55.99 10.72
CA TRP A 263 -61.12 55.89 11.29
C TRP A 263 -61.23 56.34 12.75
N ALA A 264 -60.18 56.96 13.31
CA ALA A 264 -60.18 57.60 14.63
C ALA A 264 -60.00 59.12 14.45
#